data_AF-A0A6A6G9A5-F1
#
_entry.id   AF-A0A6A6G9A5-F1
#
_cell.length_a   1.000
_cell.length_b   1.000
_cell.length_c   1.000
_cell.angle_alpha   90.00
_cell.angle_beta   90.00
_cell.angle_gamma   90.00
#
_symmetry.space_group_name_H-M   'P 1'
#
loop_
_entity.id
_entity.type
_entity.pdbx_description
1 polymer ?
#
loop_
_entity_poly.entity_id
_entity_poly.type
_entity_poly.pdbx_seq_one_letter_code
_entity_poly.pdbx_strand_id
1 'polypeptide(L)'
;MAANEDAGQRGKRSHDTITTGESAVVEPPAKRPRVSPTYLMDFLDSTKYPPIRDVLVKYLDVRSMTRLCATSRHLRRSIRSREWNINRFLSHHFDDPVQFRLAQSRSAALIIGDAAFRFIEGKLHTENLHMIVEAEEQYDGLLKYLTENERFVVGTHKVLNCGSMPVLALKATSLKKGDKSITLMWSRQPSHVTFVQMQTTTASTAALTWNKAYHVFPRTTFVDFQTMPLRPLEEYGPIRESGSAEHMQWANQGWSMKVPAFDRSRLPGDESHLFRELGPTPASGSTNPLNIGRRFIGDHLSLNLALDTTGVSPEPKSDEVFALSSFDIEFPCVSPSIVSFWGRQTWYMHRPLSARLFRSPSLRHVYCISQTLLIDDNNLLVDTLTTLLYELTLTQVLLLGPAECFVLFGHTMPDPVALTHFTFKQPLWWNFYDDLVKEYILKAERFMRQAKSTR
;
A
#
# COMPACT_ATOMS: atom_id res chain seq x y z
N MET A 1 -20.66 50.76 -30.89
CA MET A 1 -21.82 50.14 -31.56
C MET A 1 -22.50 49.25 -30.52
N ALA A 2 -23.34 49.85 -29.68
CA ALA A 2 -24.81 49.76 -29.71
C ALA A 2 -25.28 48.33 -29.32
N ALA A 3 -25.55 48.01 -28.05
CA ALA A 3 -26.70 48.39 -27.20
C ALA A 3 -28.06 47.98 -27.78
N ASN A 4 -28.77 47.09 -27.08
CA ASN A 4 -30.21 47.24 -26.85
C ASN A 4 -30.72 46.35 -25.70
N GLU A 5 -31.21 47.04 -24.67
CA GLU A 5 -32.19 46.60 -23.69
C GLU A 5 -33.55 46.42 -24.39
N ASP A 6 -34.43 45.58 -23.84
CA ASP A 6 -35.86 45.78 -24.06
C ASP A 6 -36.68 45.42 -22.83
N ALA A 7 -37.48 46.41 -22.41
CA ALA A 7 -38.30 46.44 -21.22
C ALA A 7 -39.76 46.50 -21.64
N GLY A 8 -40.54 45.47 -21.28
CA GLY A 8 -41.97 45.40 -21.62
C GLY A 8 -42.87 45.80 -20.45
N GLN A 9 -43.27 47.07 -20.40
CA GLN A 9 -44.40 47.57 -19.60
C GLN A 9 -45.73 47.37 -20.34
N ARG A 10 -46.75 46.85 -19.66
CA ARG A 10 -48.20 46.99 -19.96
C ARG A 10 -48.98 46.38 -18.79
N GLY A 11 -50.05 46.94 -18.23
CA GLY A 11 -50.81 48.15 -18.47
C GLY A 11 -51.89 48.22 -17.37
N LYS A 12 -52.22 49.43 -16.93
CA LYS A 12 -53.25 49.71 -15.92
C LYS A 12 -54.64 49.29 -16.41
N ARG A 13 -55.42 48.61 -15.56
CA ARG A 13 -56.89 48.66 -15.60
C ARG A 13 -57.43 48.74 -14.17
N SER A 14 -58.14 49.84 -13.92
CA SER A 14 -59.02 50.09 -12.80
C SER A 14 -60.27 49.22 -12.87
N HIS A 15 -60.71 48.66 -11.75
CA HIS A 15 -62.14 48.44 -11.49
C HIS A 15 -62.40 48.39 -9.98
N ASP A 16 -63.19 49.38 -9.57
CA ASP A 16 -64.31 49.37 -8.64
C ASP A 16 -64.22 48.62 -7.31
N THR A 17 -64.34 49.46 -6.29
CA THR A 17 -64.65 49.19 -4.90
C THR A 17 -66.07 48.62 -4.77
N ILE A 18 -66.17 47.40 -4.22
CA ILE A 18 -67.41 46.91 -3.58
C ILE A 18 -67.05 46.54 -2.14
N THR A 19 -67.42 47.42 -1.22
CA THR A 19 -67.57 47.15 0.21
C THR A 19 -68.86 46.36 0.43
N THR A 20 -68.78 45.21 1.10
CA THR A 20 -69.66 44.78 2.21
C THR A 20 -69.37 43.32 2.58
N GLY A 21 -69.23 43.05 3.88
CA GLY A 21 -69.34 41.70 4.43
C GLY A 21 -68.26 41.38 5.45
N GLU A 22 -68.50 41.73 6.71
CA GLU A 22 -67.84 41.12 7.87
C GLU A 22 -67.95 39.60 7.75
N SER A 23 -66.85 38.95 7.41
CA SER A 23 -66.70 37.50 7.45
C SER A 23 -65.55 37.24 8.40
N ALA A 24 -65.85 36.50 9.48
CA ALA A 24 -64.92 36.17 10.54
C ALA A 24 -63.57 35.73 9.95
N VAL A 25 -62.51 36.45 10.31
CA VAL A 25 -61.13 36.11 9.96
C VAL A 25 -60.76 34.83 10.70
N VAL A 26 -61.10 33.70 10.09
CA VAL A 26 -60.49 32.40 10.42
C VAL A 26 -59.04 32.52 9.98
N GLU A 27 -58.12 32.69 10.94
CA GLU A 27 -56.68 32.62 10.68
C GLU A 27 -56.41 31.36 9.82
N PRO A 28 -55.80 31.51 8.63
CA PRO A 28 -55.45 30.36 7.82
C PRO A 28 -54.54 29.47 8.67
N PRO A 29 -54.81 28.16 8.78
CA PRO A 29 -54.05 27.27 9.63
C PRO A 29 -52.57 27.44 9.30
N ALA A 30 -51.77 27.77 10.31
CA ALA A 30 -50.33 27.97 10.18
C ALA A 30 -49.77 26.88 9.27
N LYS A 31 -49.25 27.28 8.09
CA LYS A 31 -48.74 26.35 7.08
C LYS A 31 -47.80 25.40 7.79
N ARG A 32 -48.20 24.14 7.94
CA ARG A 32 -47.36 23.11 8.58
C ARG A 32 -45.97 23.22 7.95
N PRO A 33 -44.90 23.35 8.75
CA PRO A 33 -43.56 23.46 8.21
C PRO A 33 -43.37 22.28 7.26
N ARG A 34 -43.09 22.58 5.99
CA ARG A 34 -42.76 21.55 5.00
C ARG A 34 -41.51 20.86 5.54
N VAL A 35 -41.70 19.65 6.07
CA VAL A 35 -40.59 18.77 6.41
C VAL A 35 -39.87 18.50 5.10
N SER A 36 -38.73 19.15 4.90
CA SER A 36 -37.84 18.85 3.78
C SER A 36 -37.53 17.36 3.83
N PRO A 37 -37.64 16.63 2.71
CA PRO A 37 -37.42 15.19 2.71
C PRO A 37 -36.04 14.88 3.31
N THR A 38 -36.01 14.04 4.33
CA THR A 38 -34.76 13.57 4.94
C THR A 38 -34.06 12.70 3.91
N TYR A 39 -32.88 13.12 3.47
CA TYR A 39 -32.10 12.34 2.53
C TYR A 39 -31.23 11.33 3.29
N LEU A 40 -30.88 10.20 2.67
CA LEU A 40 -29.93 9.24 3.26
C LEU A 40 -28.63 9.93 3.74
N MET A 41 -28.21 10.98 3.04
CA MET A 41 -27.06 11.80 3.39
C MET A 41 -27.18 12.44 4.77
N ASP A 42 -28.39 12.80 5.21
CA ASP A 42 -28.60 13.40 6.53
C ASP A 42 -28.30 12.39 7.65
N PHE A 43 -28.65 11.12 7.47
CA PHE A 43 -28.33 10.05 8.44
C PHE A 43 -26.84 9.70 8.49
N LEU A 44 -26.09 10.02 7.43
CA LEU A 44 -24.64 9.84 7.36
C LEU A 44 -23.86 11.12 7.74
N ASP A 45 -24.58 12.24 7.91
CA ASP A 45 -24.02 13.51 8.36
C ASP A 45 -23.80 13.46 9.87
N SER A 46 -22.53 13.56 10.23
CA SER A 46 -22.09 13.55 11.61
C SER A 46 -22.54 14.72 12.46
N THR A 47 -23.01 15.81 11.84
CA THR A 47 -23.46 17.02 12.53
C THR A 47 -24.95 16.98 12.83
N LYS A 48 -25.74 16.21 12.05
CA LYS A 48 -27.20 16.14 12.17
C LYS A 48 -27.68 14.99 13.04
N TYR A 49 -27.21 13.77 12.76
CA TYR A 49 -27.65 12.56 13.48
C TYR A 49 -26.48 11.65 13.89
N PRO A 50 -25.58 12.10 14.79
CA PRO A 50 -24.39 11.33 15.17
C PRO A 50 -24.68 9.89 15.62
N PRO A 51 -25.67 9.62 16.51
CA PRO A 51 -25.94 8.25 16.96
C PRO A 51 -26.39 7.32 15.82
N ILE A 52 -27.21 7.82 14.89
CA ILE A 52 -27.69 7.02 13.75
C ILE A 52 -26.52 6.70 12.83
N ARG A 53 -25.71 7.70 12.50
CA ARG A 53 -24.50 7.52 11.69
C ARG A 53 -23.58 6.47 12.31
N ASP A 54 -23.28 6.61 13.59
CA ASP A 54 -22.31 5.74 14.27
C ASP A 54 -22.80 4.28 14.29
N VAL A 55 -24.11 4.06 14.45
CA VAL A 55 -24.71 2.73 14.29
C VAL A 55 -24.57 2.24 12.85
N LEU A 56 -24.94 3.03 11.85
CA LEU A 56 -24.87 2.61 10.44
C LEU A 56 -23.44 2.25 10.04
N VAL A 57 -22.48 3.12 10.34
CA VAL A 57 -21.06 2.98 10.02
C VAL A 57 -20.45 1.77 10.71
N LYS A 58 -20.84 1.47 11.96
CA LYS A 58 -20.38 0.30 12.71
C LYS A 58 -20.66 -1.03 12.00
N TYR A 59 -21.69 -1.10 11.16
CA TYR A 59 -22.05 -2.31 10.41
C TYR A 59 -21.52 -2.33 8.98
N LEU A 60 -20.77 -1.31 8.56
CA LEU A 60 -20.15 -1.29 7.23
C LEU A 60 -18.77 -1.94 7.27
N ASP A 61 -18.61 -3.01 6.50
CA ASP A 61 -17.29 -3.59 6.21
C ASP A 61 -16.47 -2.67 5.29
N VAL A 62 -15.17 -2.96 5.14
CA VAL A 62 -14.25 -2.18 4.28
C VAL A 62 -14.78 -2.07 2.84
N ARG A 63 -15.39 -3.13 2.32
CA ARG A 63 -16.00 -3.17 1.00
C ARG A 63 -17.14 -2.15 0.87
N SER A 64 -18.09 -2.17 1.80
CA SER A 64 -19.25 -1.28 1.83
C SER A 64 -18.81 0.15 2.08
N MET A 65 -17.82 0.36 2.95
CA MET A 65 -17.23 1.67 3.21
C MET A 65 -16.58 2.27 1.95
N THR A 66 -15.81 1.46 1.21
CA THR A 66 -15.16 1.87 -0.04
C THR A 66 -16.19 2.17 -1.13
N ARG A 67 -17.24 1.36 -1.25
CA ARG A 67 -18.36 1.60 -2.18
C ARG A 67 -19.11 2.87 -1.83
N LEU A 68 -19.39 3.11 -0.55
CA LEU A 68 -20.04 4.33 -0.07
C LEU A 68 -19.17 5.56 -0.36
N CYS A 69 -17.86 5.46 -0.20
CA CYS A 69 -16.92 6.49 -0.65
C CYS A 69 -16.94 6.73 -2.16
N ALA A 70 -17.32 5.74 -2.98
CA ALA A 70 -17.39 5.90 -4.43
C ALA A 70 -18.64 6.69 -4.88
N THR A 71 -19.72 6.71 -4.10
CA THR A 71 -20.99 7.35 -4.49
C THR A 71 -20.97 8.88 -4.37
N SER A 72 -20.27 9.43 -3.37
CA SER A 72 -20.26 10.88 -3.11
C SER A 72 -18.91 11.37 -2.60
N ARG A 73 -18.43 12.50 -3.15
CA ARG A 73 -17.22 13.18 -2.67
C ARG A 73 -17.37 13.67 -1.22
N HIS A 74 -18.58 14.08 -0.82
CA HIS A 74 -18.85 14.53 0.54
C HIS A 74 -18.77 13.37 1.54
N LEU A 75 -19.45 12.25 1.26
CA LEU A 75 -19.37 11.04 2.08
C LEU A 75 -17.95 10.51 2.17
N ARG A 76 -17.23 10.48 1.03
CA ARG A 76 -15.83 10.09 1.00
C ARG A 76 -14.97 10.88 1.97
N ARG A 77 -15.12 12.22 1.98
CA ARG A 77 -14.38 13.08 2.92
C ARG A 77 -14.80 12.82 4.36
N SER A 78 -16.10 12.75 4.63
CA SER A 78 -16.66 12.48 5.97
C SER A 78 -16.14 11.16 6.54
N ILE A 79 -16.29 10.05 5.80
CA ILE A 79 -15.82 8.73 6.17
C ILE A 79 -14.30 8.72 6.37
N ARG A 80 -13.52 9.21 5.40
CA ARG A 80 -12.05 9.25 5.51
C ARG A 80 -11.57 10.04 6.73
N SER A 81 -12.17 11.20 7.00
CA SER A 81 -11.78 12.06 8.12
C SER A 81 -12.09 11.48 9.50
N ARG A 82 -12.98 10.48 9.59
CA ARG A 82 -13.45 9.90 10.86
C ARG A 82 -13.05 8.45 11.06
N GLU A 83 -13.40 7.60 10.11
CA GLU A 83 -13.21 6.14 10.21
C GLU A 83 -11.79 5.72 9.82
N TRP A 84 -11.19 6.45 8.89
CA TRP A 84 -9.79 6.27 8.49
C TRP A 84 -8.91 7.46 8.91
N ASN A 85 -9.17 7.98 10.11
CA ASN A 85 -8.37 9.03 10.70
C ASN A 85 -7.07 8.45 11.29
N ILE A 86 -5.97 8.59 10.56
CA ILE A 86 -4.67 8.06 10.98
C ILE A 86 -4.18 8.65 12.30
N ASN A 87 -4.40 9.94 12.56
CA ASN A 87 -3.94 10.56 13.80
C ASN A 87 -4.73 10.03 15.00
N ARG A 88 -6.04 9.78 14.83
CA ARG A 88 -6.85 9.12 15.85
C ARG A 88 -6.37 7.70 16.12
N PHE A 89 -6.08 6.92 15.07
CA PHE A 89 -5.55 5.57 15.21
C PHE A 89 -4.20 5.56 15.97
N LEU A 90 -3.28 6.45 15.59
CA LEU A 90 -1.95 6.54 16.17
C LEU A 90 -1.93 7.20 17.56
N SER A 91 -2.96 7.97 17.94
CA SER A 91 -3.11 8.57 19.29
C SER A 91 -3.19 7.54 20.40
N HIS A 92 -3.47 6.28 20.05
CA HIS A 92 -3.39 5.20 21.01
C HIS A 92 -1.93 4.94 21.43
N HIS A 93 -0.95 5.05 20.53
CA HIS A 93 0.46 4.79 20.85
C HIS A 93 1.25 6.04 21.21
N PHE A 94 0.90 7.17 20.59
CA PHE A 94 1.72 8.39 20.60
C PHE A 94 0.95 9.55 21.20
N ASP A 95 1.65 10.34 22.01
CA ASP A 95 1.05 11.51 22.66
C ASP A 95 0.81 12.62 21.61
N ASP A 96 1.68 12.72 20.59
CA ASP A 96 1.50 13.57 19.41
C ASP A 96 1.65 12.74 18.10
N PRO A 97 0.52 12.25 17.54
CA PRO A 97 0.53 11.49 16.29
C PRO A 97 1.11 12.23 15.09
N VAL A 98 1.02 13.56 15.06
CA VAL A 98 1.52 14.37 13.95
C VAL A 98 3.05 14.43 14.00
N GLN A 99 3.62 14.64 15.19
CA GLN A 99 5.07 14.59 15.38
C GLN A 99 5.64 13.20 15.12
N PHE A 100 4.93 12.15 15.56
CA PHE A 100 5.34 10.79 15.20
C PHE A 100 5.33 10.58 13.69
N ARG A 101 4.30 11.04 12.96
CA ARG A 101 4.27 10.91 11.49
C ARG A 101 5.35 11.73 10.78
N LEU A 102 5.75 12.87 11.35
CA LEU A 102 6.95 13.59 10.90
C LEU A 102 8.20 12.71 11.06
N ALA A 103 8.41 12.09 12.23
CA ALA A 103 9.52 11.16 12.45
C ALA A 103 9.44 9.93 11.53
N GLN A 104 8.25 9.40 11.29
CA GLN A 104 7.98 8.31 10.34
C GLN A 104 8.37 8.71 8.92
N SER A 105 8.06 9.93 8.48
CA SER A 105 8.40 10.43 7.15
C SER A 105 9.92 10.56 6.95
N ARG A 106 10.64 11.11 7.94
CA ARG A 106 12.11 11.26 7.93
C ARG A 106 12.86 9.94 7.89
N SER A 107 12.32 8.95 8.60
CA SER A 107 12.89 7.61 8.65
C SER A 107 12.41 6.70 7.53
N ALA A 108 11.50 7.15 6.67
CA ALA A 108 10.81 6.33 5.67
C ALA A 108 10.24 5.02 6.26
N ALA A 109 9.76 5.09 7.51
CA ALA A 109 9.30 3.94 8.26
C ALA A 109 7.92 3.47 7.78
N LEU A 110 7.77 2.16 7.63
CA LEU A 110 6.52 1.51 7.25
C LEU A 110 5.89 0.85 8.47
N ILE A 111 4.65 1.19 8.81
CA ILE A 111 3.85 0.40 9.77
C ILE A 111 3.22 -0.75 9.00
N ILE A 112 3.36 -1.98 9.48
CA ILE A 112 2.92 -3.19 8.75
C ILE A 112 2.14 -4.16 9.64
N GLY A 113 1.61 -5.21 9.04
CA GLY A 113 0.97 -6.32 9.74
C GLY A 113 -0.39 -5.96 10.35
N ASP A 114 -0.72 -6.55 11.50
CA ASP A 114 -2.03 -6.44 12.15
C ASP A 114 -2.45 -4.98 12.43
N ALA A 115 -1.51 -4.12 12.83
CA ALA A 115 -1.79 -2.69 13.03
C ALA A 115 -2.29 -2.01 11.74
N ALA A 116 -1.56 -2.20 10.63
CA ALA A 116 -1.94 -1.63 9.35
C ALA A 116 -3.26 -2.22 8.84
N PHE A 117 -3.47 -3.52 9.04
CA PHE A 117 -4.71 -4.21 8.71
C PHE A 117 -5.90 -3.62 9.49
N ARG A 118 -5.78 -3.50 10.81
CA ARG A 118 -6.83 -2.95 11.69
C ARG A 118 -7.20 -1.52 11.34
N PHE A 119 -6.21 -0.69 11.01
CA PHE A 119 -6.48 0.66 10.50
C PHE A 119 -7.36 0.64 9.25
N ILE A 120 -7.04 -0.22 8.27
CA ILE A 120 -7.81 -0.34 7.02
C ILE A 120 -9.22 -0.91 7.30
N GLU A 121 -9.34 -1.83 8.24
CA GLU A 121 -10.61 -2.36 8.75
C GLU A 121 -11.47 -1.29 9.46
N GLY A 122 -10.92 -0.12 9.76
CA GLY A 122 -11.60 0.94 10.51
C GLY A 122 -11.59 0.72 12.03
N LYS A 123 -10.76 -0.21 12.52
CA LYS A 123 -10.52 -0.40 13.96
C LYS A 123 -9.53 0.65 14.44
N LEU A 124 -9.93 1.38 15.48
CA LEU A 124 -9.19 2.55 15.99
C LEU A 124 -8.08 2.22 16.99
N HIS A 125 -7.95 0.96 17.40
CA HIS A 125 -7.02 0.55 18.45
C HIS A 125 -6.27 -0.71 18.04
N THR A 126 -4.99 -0.74 18.39
CA THR A 126 -4.14 -1.94 18.36
C THR A 126 -3.19 -1.85 19.54
N GLU A 127 -2.79 -2.96 20.14
CA GLU A 127 -1.84 -2.95 21.26
C GLU A 127 -0.40 -2.87 20.75
N ASN A 128 -0.15 -3.46 19.57
CA ASN A 128 1.18 -3.68 19.03
C ASN A 128 1.33 -3.01 17.67
N LEU A 129 2.42 -2.25 17.47
CA LEU A 129 2.82 -1.73 16.16
C LEU A 129 4.09 -2.42 15.67
N HIS A 130 4.08 -2.90 14.44
CA HIS A 130 5.28 -3.43 13.77
C HIS A 130 5.73 -2.41 12.74
N MET A 131 7.01 -2.02 12.79
CA MET A 131 7.58 -1.03 11.89
C MET A 131 8.86 -1.52 11.23
N ILE A 132 9.04 -1.20 9.95
CA ILE A 132 10.28 -1.49 9.19
C ILE A 132 10.94 -0.18 8.78
N VAL A 133 12.26 -0.12 8.94
CA VAL A 133 13.14 0.98 8.50
C VAL A 133 14.30 0.43 7.66
N GLU A 134 14.71 1.19 6.64
CA GLU A 134 15.74 0.79 5.66
C GLU A 134 17.17 1.17 6.10
N ALA A 135 17.42 2.43 6.48
CA ALA A 135 18.77 2.87 6.83
C ALA A 135 19.01 2.75 8.33
N GLU A 136 20.25 2.39 8.72
CA GLU A 136 20.64 2.29 10.12
C GLU A 136 20.53 3.64 10.83
N GLU A 137 20.97 4.73 10.19
CA GLU A 137 20.81 6.08 10.73
C GLU A 137 19.33 6.47 10.93
N GLN A 138 18.46 6.10 9.99
CA GLN A 138 17.02 6.33 10.10
C GLN A 138 16.41 5.50 11.23
N TYR A 139 16.89 4.27 11.42
CA TYR A 139 16.48 3.38 12.49
C TYR A 139 16.87 3.94 13.86
N ASP A 140 18.13 4.35 14.01
CA ASP A 140 18.65 4.92 15.25
C ASP A 140 17.96 6.26 15.57
N GLY A 141 17.72 7.09 14.56
CA GLY A 141 16.97 8.34 14.70
C GLY A 141 15.53 8.13 15.16
N LEU A 142 14.82 7.15 14.58
CA LEU A 142 13.46 6.81 15.00
C LEU A 142 13.44 6.15 16.39
N LEU A 143 14.40 5.26 16.67
CA LEU A 143 14.55 4.63 17.98
C LEU A 143 14.74 5.70 19.07
N LYS A 144 15.65 6.65 18.83
CA LYS A 144 15.89 7.78 19.71
C LYS A 144 14.62 8.61 19.95
N TYR A 145 13.89 8.94 18.90
CA TYR A 145 12.60 9.65 19.02
C TYR A 145 11.61 8.87 19.91
N LEU A 146 11.45 7.57 19.67
CA LEU A 146 10.52 6.73 20.45
C LEU A 146 10.91 6.66 21.93
N THR A 147 12.21 6.64 22.23
CA THR A 147 12.69 6.56 23.62
C THR A 147 12.68 7.90 24.33
N GLU A 148 13.12 8.98 23.68
CA GLU A 148 13.31 10.28 24.33
C GLU A 148 12.02 11.13 24.33
N ASN A 149 11.29 11.15 23.22
CA ASN A 149 10.09 11.97 23.07
C ASN A 149 8.83 11.22 23.54
N GLU A 150 8.67 9.97 23.09
CA GLU A 150 7.46 9.17 23.38
C GLU A 150 7.59 8.32 24.65
N ARG A 151 8.79 8.26 25.26
CA ARG A 151 9.10 7.56 26.52
C ARG A 151 8.85 6.05 26.48
N PHE A 152 9.03 5.43 25.31
CA PHE A 152 9.07 3.97 25.24
C PHE A 152 10.36 3.43 25.87
N VAL A 153 10.25 2.35 26.63
CA VAL A 153 11.38 1.64 27.21
C VAL A 153 11.86 0.57 26.23
N VAL A 154 13.15 0.57 25.93
CA VAL A 154 13.78 -0.45 25.10
C VAL A 154 13.81 -1.77 25.87
N GLY A 155 13.20 -2.79 25.29
CA GLY A 155 13.23 -4.16 25.79
C GLY A 155 14.29 -5.00 25.08
N THR A 156 13.89 -6.17 24.60
CA THR A 156 14.79 -7.15 23.99
C THR A 156 15.15 -6.78 22.55
N HIS A 157 16.42 -6.96 22.20
CA HIS A 157 16.87 -7.05 20.81
C HIS A 157 16.83 -8.50 20.33
N LYS A 158 16.34 -8.72 19.11
CA LYS A 158 16.32 -10.02 18.45
C LYS A 158 16.83 -9.86 17.02
N VAL A 159 17.64 -10.82 16.57
CA VAL A 159 17.91 -10.97 15.14
C VAL A 159 16.86 -11.93 14.60
N LEU A 160 15.98 -11.45 13.72
CA LEU A 160 14.98 -12.28 13.06
C LEU A 160 15.56 -12.76 11.73
N ASN A 161 15.53 -14.07 11.50
CA ASN A 161 15.80 -14.64 10.18
C ASN A 161 14.46 -14.99 9.53
N CYS A 162 14.14 -14.29 8.45
CA CYS A 162 12.88 -14.43 7.75
C CYS A 162 12.96 -15.51 6.66
N GLY A 163 12.93 -16.78 7.07
CA GLY A 163 12.68 -17.93 6.19
C GLY A 163 13.90 -18.57 5.52
N SER A 164 13.61 -19.48 4.57
CA SER A 164 14.54 -20.38 3.86
C SER A 164 15.48 -19.69 2.86
N MET A 165 15.38 -18.37 2.70
CA MET A 165 16.30 -17.58 1.90
C MET A 165 17.36 -16.95 2.82
N PRO A 166 18.68 -17.19 2.61
CA PRO A 166 19.74 -16.88 3.58
C PRO A 166 20.03 -15.38 3.80
N VAL A 167 19.15 -14.43 3.44
CA VAL A 167 19.57 -13.05 3.14
C VAL A 167 18.81 -11.95 3.90
N LEU A 168 17.75 -12.25 4.66
CA LEU A 168 17.04 -11.22 5.43
C LEU A 168 17.30 -11.36 6.93
N ALA A 169 18.48 -10.90 7.36
CA ALA A 169 18.78 -10.67 8.76
C ALA A 169 18.17 -9.33 9.18
N LEU A 170 17.15 -9.38 10.05
CA LEU A 170 16.51 -8.20 10.59
C LEU A 170 16.96 -7.96 12.02
N LYS A 171 17.36 -6.73 12.34
CA LYS A 171 17.53 -6.30 13.74
C LYS A 171 16.17 -5.80 14.23
N ALA A 172 15.55 -6.56 15.12
CA ALA A 172 14.28 -6.19 15.75
C ALA A 172 14.50 -5.73 17.19
N THR A 173 13.95 -4.57 17.53
CA THR A 173 13.95 -4.02 18.89
C THR A 173 12.52 -3.92 19.37
N SER A 174 12.21 -4.58 20.48
CA SER A 174 10.92 -4.42 21.16
C SER A 174 10.98 -3.22 22.10
N LEU A 175 9.96 -2.38 22.03
CA LEU A 175 9.76 -1.18 22.84
C LEU A 175 8.42 -1.28 23.57
N LYS A 176 8.34 -0.83 24.82
CA LYS A 176 7.10 -0.88 25.62
C LYS A 176 6.81 0.44 26.34
N LYS A 177 5.53 0.80 26.42
CA LYS A 177 4.99 1.93 27.21
C LYS A 177 3.65 1.52 27.80
N GLY A 178 3.65 1.03 29.04
CA GLY A 178 2.45 0.45 29.66
C GLY A 178 2.01 -0.83 28.95
N ASP A 179 0.77 -0.86 28.48
CA ASP A 179 0.16 -1.91 27.66
C ASP A 179 0.54 -1.84 26.18
N LYS A 180 1.09 -0.71 25.73
CA LYS A 180 1.46 -0.47 24.32
C LYS A 180 2.82 -1.07 24.02
N SER A 181 2.95 -1.71 22.85
CA SER A 181 4.25 -2.18 22.37
C SER A 181 4.53 -1.82 20.92
N ILE A 182 5.82 -1.66 20.61
CA ILE A 182 6.32 -1.39 19.27
C ILE A 182 7.45 -2.37 18.99
N THR A 183 7.41 -3.03 17.84
CA THR A 183 8.52 -3.80 17.29
C THR A 183 9.12 -3.01 16.13
N LEU A 184 10.28 -2.40 16.37
CA LEU A 184 11.02 -1.65 15.37
C LEU A 184 12.07 -2.54 14.71
N MET A 185 11.94 -2.76 13.40
CA MET A 185 12.79 -3.64 12.60
C MET A 185 13.65 -2.83 11.64
N TRP A 186 14.92 -3.17 11.57
CA TRP A 186 15.86 -2.69 10.56
C TRP A 186 16.32 -3.83 9.67
N SER A 187 16.48 -3.53 8.39
CA SER A 187 17.04 -4.42 7.38
C SER A 187 18.11 -3.69 6.57
N ARG A 188 19.12 -4.41 6.09
CA ARG A 188 20.04 -3.89 5.05
C ARG A 188 19.37 -3.72 3.69
N GLN A 189 18.19 -4.31 3.51
CA GLN A 189 17.39 -4.18 2.30
C GLN A 189 16.41 -3.02 2.44
N PRO A 190 15.96 -2.43 1.30
CA PRO A 190 14.90 -1.44 1.31
C PRO A 190 13.65 -1.93 2.03
N SER A 191 12.98 -1.01 2.74
CA SER A 191 11.83 -1.33 3.59
C SER A 191 10.69 -1.96 2.79
N HIS A 192 10.50 -1.56 1.54
CA HIS A 192 9.49 -2.12 0.64
C HIS A 192 9.80 -3.56 0.19
N VAL A 193 11.07 -3.95 0.05
CA VAL A 193 11.45 -5.34 -0.26
C VAL A 193 11.34 -6.21 0.97
N THR A 194 11.81 -5.69 2.10
CA THR A 194 11.63 -6.32 3.41
C THR A 194 10.15 -6.56 3.68
N PHE A 195 9.29 -5.57 3.39
CA PHE A 195 7.83 -5.73 3.42
C PHE A 195 7.37 -6.90 2.55
N VAL A 196 7.64 -6.91 1.25
CA VAL A 196 7.19 -7.99 0.34
C VAL A 196 7.63 -9.38 0.81
N GLN A 197 8.89 -9.52 1.25
CA GLN A 197 9.46 -10.81 1.65
C GLN A 197 8.96 -11.28 3.02
N MET A 198 8.55 -10.37 3.91
CA MET A 198 8.09 -10.69 5.26
C MET A 198 6.67 -11.23 5.32
N GLN A 199 5.88 -11.08 4.26
CA GLN A 199 4.47 -11.43 4.28
C GLN A 199 4.28 -12.94 4.41
N THR A 200 3.43 -13.32 5.34
CA THR A 200 3.06 -14.70 5.71
C THR A 200 1.72 -15.08 5.10
N THR A 201 0.79 -14.13 5.03
CA THR A 201 -0.57 -14.30 4.54
C THR A 201 -1.00 -13.09 3.70
N THR A 202 -1.97 -13.25 2.80
CA THR A 202 -2.53 -12.10 2.05
C THR A 202 -3.16 -11.04 2.96
N ALA A 203 -3.62 -11.38 4.16
CA ALA A 203 -4.12 -10.42 5.14
C ALA A 203 -3.01 -9.58 5.79
N SER A 204 -1.80 -10.14 5.94
CA SER A 204 -0.65 -9.38 6.46
C SER A 204 -0.15 -8.26 5.54
N THR A 205 -0.58 -8.26 4.27
CA THR A 205 -0.10 -7.34 3.21
C THR A 205 -0.63 -5.91 3.30
N ALA A 206 -0.98 -5.47 4.51
CA ALA A 206 -1.31 -4.10 4.83
C ALA A 206 -0.04 -3.32 5.22
N ALA A 207 0.07 -2.09 4.73
CA ALA A 207 1.14 -1.18 5.10
C ALA A 207 0.64 0.26 5.21
N LEU A 208 1.15 1.01 6.18
CA LEU A 208 0.93 2.44 6.32
C LEU A 208 2.28 3.16 6.14
N THR A 209 2.35 4.02 5.14
CA THR A 209 3.37 5.06 5.05
C THR A 209 2.91 6.28 5.84
N TRP A 210 3.74 7.32 5.89
CA TRP A 210 3.35 8.57 6.52
C TRP A 210 2.14 9.24 5.84
N ASN A 211 1.84 8.98 4.56
CA ASN A 211 0.78 9.65 3.78
C ASN A 211 -0.25 8.73 3.11
N LYS A 212 -0.05 7.41 3.10
CA LYS A 212 -0.94 6.45 2.44
C LYS A 212 -1.06 5.15 3.24
N ALA A 213 -2.21 4.51 3.13
CA ALA A 213 -2.45 3.15 3.55
C ALA A 213 -2.64 2.26 2.33
N TYR A 214 -1.98 1.11 2.33
CA TYR A 214 -1.93 0.14 1.26
C TYR A 214 -2.45 -1.19 1.77
N HIS A 215 -3.19 -1.90 0.93
CA HIS A 215 -3.39 -3.34 1.09
C HIS A 215 -3.27 -4.00 -0.28
N VAL A 216 -2.38 -4.98 -0.42
CA VAL A 216 -2.05 -5.59 -1.72
C VAL A 216 -3.16 -6.51 -2.21
N PHE A 217 -3.79 -7.29 -1.32
CA PHE A 217 -4.83 -8.26 -1.67
C PHE A 217 -6.20 -7.92 -1.06
N PRO A 218 -6.74 -6.71 -1.29
CA PRO A 218 -7.90 -6.23 -0.55
C PRO A 218 -9.18 -6.99 -0.90
N ARG A 219 -9.29 -7.59 -2.09
CA ARG A 219 -10.49 -8.33 -2.48
C ARG A 219 -10.50 -9.68 -1.79
N THR A 220 -9.44 -10.46 -1.91
CA THR A 220 -9.31 -11.75 -1.21
C THR A 220 -9.52 -11.54 0.30
N THR A 221 -8.91 -10.51 0.87
CA THR A 221 -8.97 -10.27 2.31
C THR A 221 -10.30 -9.66 2.78
N PHE A 222 -10.76 -8.54 2.22
CA PHE A 222 -11.91 -7.80 2.76
C PHE A 222 -13.23 -8.02 2.01
N VAL A 223 -13.20 -8.61 0.82
CA VAL A 223 -14.42 -8.90 0.04
C VAL A 223 -14.81 -10.37 0.17
N ASP A 224 -13.82 -11.25 0.04
CA ASP A 224 -14.05 -12.70 0.05
C ASP A 224 -13.84 -13.31 1.45
N PHE A 225 -13.37 -12.52 2.44
CA PHE A 225 -13.03 -12.98 3.80
C PHE A 225 -12.14 -14.23 3.78
N GLN A 226 -11.11 -14.15 2.94
CA GLN A 226 -10.19 -15.24 2.64
C GLN A 226 -8.74 -14.81 2.87
N THR A 227 -7.90 -15.77 3.26
CA THR A 227 -6.44 -15.58 3.36
C THR A 227 -5.71 -16.65 2.58
N MET A 228 -4.67 -16.28 1.83
CA MET A 228 -3.81 -17.24 1.14
C MET A 228 -2.43 -17.24 1.81
N PRO A 229 -1.82 -18.42 2.04
CA PRO A 229 -0.46 -18.49 2.57
C PRO A 229 0.54 -17.95 1.56
N LEU A 230 1.35 -16.99 2.00
CA LEU A 230 2.49 -16.45 1.26
C LEU A 230 3.82 -17.08 1.72
N ARG A 231 3.79 -17.80 2.85
CA ARG A 231 4.88 -18.62 3.37
C ARG A 231 4.38 -20.03 3.72
N PRO A 232 5.29 -21.03 3.81
CA PRO A 232 4.93 -22.36 4.29
C PRO A 232 4.20 -22.29 5.64
N LEU A 233 3.12 -23.06 5.79
CA LEU A 233 2.36 -23.11 7.05
C LEU A 233 3.14 -23.80 8.16
N GLU A 234 3.90 -24.83 7.79
CA GLU A 234 4.80 -25.55 8.69
C GLU A 234 6.21 -24.96 8.56
N GLU A 235 6.86 -24.79 9.70
CA GLU A 235 8.14 -24.11 9.82
C GLU A 235 9.28 -25.10 9.64
N TYR A 236 10.28 -24.75 8.83
CA TYR A 236 11.52 -25.52 8.69
C TYR A 236 12.67 -24.74 9.32
N GLY A 237 12.93 -24.98 10.61
CA GLY A 237 14.08 -24.42 11.30
C GLY A 237 13.79 -23.95 12.73
N PRO A 238 14.82 -23.47 13.46
CA PRO A 238 14.75 -23.16 14.89
C PRO A 238 14.14 -21.79 15.28
N ILE A 239 13.56 -21.03 14.36
CA ILE A 239 13.03 -19.66 14.61
C ILE A 239 11.51 -19.73 14.44
N ARG A 240 10.75 -19.08 15.36
CA ARG A 240 9.46 -19.55 15.92
C ARG A 240 8.20 -18.72 15.58
N GLU A 241 7.89 -18.47 14.32
CA GLU A 241 6.57 -17.92 13.95
C GLU A 241 6.03 -18.66 12.72
N SER A 242 5.40 -19.81 12.96
CA SER A 242 4.80 -20.63 11.91
C SER A 242 3.70 -19.87 11.19
N GLY A 243 3.68 -19.93 9.84
CA GLY A 243 2.59 -19.35 9.05
C GLY A 243 1.21 -19.89 9.47
N SER A 244 1.17 -21.11 10.03
CA SER A 244 -0.04 -21.68 10.64
C SER A 244 -0.59 -20.87 11.81
N ALA A 245 0.25 -20.29 12.67
CA ALA A 245 -0.21 -19.51 13.82
C ALA A 245 -0.99 -18.26 13.38
N GLU A 246 -0.48 -17.57 12.36
CA GLU A 246 -1.14 -16.40 11.83
C GLU A 246 -2.44 -16.76 11.07
N HIS A 247 -2.43 -17.84 10.29
CA HIS A 247 -3.67 -18.32 9.66
C HIS A 247 -4.72 -18.74 10.70
N MET A 248 -4.33 -19.37 11.81
CA MET A 248 -5.25 -19.67 12.92
C MET A 248 -5.78 -18.39 13.56
N GLN A 249 -4.94 -17.36 13.73
CA GLN A 249 -5.37 -16.05 14.21
C GLN A 249 -6.45 -15.44 13.30
N TRP A 250 -6.26 -15.49 11.97
CA TRP A 250 -7.25 -15.01 11.01
C TRP A 250 -8.53 -15.86 11.01
N ALA A 251 -8.40 -17.19 11.13
CA ALA A 251 -9.53 -18.10 11.24
C ALA A 251 -10.41 -17.81 12.45
N ASN A 252 -9.79 -17.56 13.61
CA ASN A 252 -10.51 -17.19 14.84
C ASN A 252 -11.25 -15.83 14.72
N GLN A 253 -10.85 -14.99 13.76
CA GLN A 253 -11.50 -13.71 13.47
C GLN A 253 -12.57 -13.81 12.37
N GLY A 254 -12.80 -15.01 11.81
CA GLY A 254 -13.84 -15.27 10.81
C GLY A 254 -13.35 -15.33 9.36
N TRP A 255 -12.03 -15.25 9.12
CA TRP A 255 -11.47 -15.44 7.77
C TRP A 255 -11.29 -16.92 7.47
N SER A 256 -11.60 -17.34 6.26
CA SER A 256 -11.27 -18.69 5.80
C SER A 256 -9.90 -18.73 5.13
N MET A 257 -9.16 -19.83 5.26
CA MET A 257 -7.98 -20.03 4.43
C MET A 257 -8.43 -20.44 3.03
N LYS A 258 -8.01 -19.66 2.03
CA LYS A 258 -8.16 -20.01 0.63
C LYS A 258 -7.11 -21.06 0.30
N VAL A 259 -7.55 -22.31 0.21
CA VAL A 259 -6.74 -23.35 -0.41
C VAL A 259 -6.68 -22.97 -1.89
N PRO A 260 -5.50 -22.66 -2.46
CA PRO A 260 -5.39 -22.58 -3.91
C PRO A 260 -5.85 -23.96 -4.37
N ALA A 261 -7.01 -24.03 -5.03
CA ALA A 261 -7.56 -25.31 -5.44
C ALA A 261 -6.42 -26.10 -6.08
N PHE A 262 -6.30 -27.38 -5.75
CA PHE A 262 -5.54 -28.33 -6.56
C PHE A 262 -6.24 -28.38 -7.91
N ASP A 263 -6.07 -27.32 -8.71
CA ASP A 263 -6.69 -27.15 -10.00
C ASP A 263 -5.87 -27.97 -11.00
N ARG A 264 -5.92 -29.29 -10.77
CA ARG A 264 -5.47 -30.31 -11.72
C ARG A 264 -6.36 -30.27 -12.97
N SER A 265 -7.53 -29.64 -12.90
CA SER A 265 -8.35 -29.31 -14.06
C SER A 265 -7.88 -27.99 -14.67
N ARG A 266 -6.84 -28.10 -15.49
CA ARG A 266 -6.70 -27.31 -16.72
C ARG A 266 -7.92 -27.52 -17.65
N LEU A 267 -9.14 -27.29 -17.17
CA LEU A 267 -10.32 -27.25 -18.00
C LEU A 267 -10.35 -25.84 -18.60
N PRO A 268 -10.12 -25.71 -19.92
CA PRO A 268 -10.19 -24.43 -20.59
C PRO A 268 -11.63 -23.92 -20.46
N GLY A 269 -11.85 -22.79 -19.79
CA GLY A 269 -13.15 -22.10 -19.80
C GLY A 269 -13.62 -21.52 -18.47
N ASP A 270 -13.06 -21.93 -17.33
CA ASP A 270 -13.42 -21.36 -16.02
C ASP A 270 -12.18 -20.75 -15.36
N GLU A 271 -11.69 -19.63 -15.92
CA GLU A 271 -10.75 -18.74 -15.24
C GLU A 271 -11.47 -18.05 -14.06
N SER A 272 -11.83 -18.87 -13.08
CA SER A 272 -12.55 -18.51 -11.89
C SER A 272 -11.74 -17.47 -11.09
N HIS A 273 -12.46 -16.66 -10.32
CA HIS A 273 -12.08 -15.38 -9.70
C HIS A 273 -10.68 -15.23 -9.05
N LEU A 274 -9.93 -16.30 -8.82
CA LEU A 274 -8.55 -16.35 -8.33
C LEU A 274 -7.58 -15.55 -9.21
N PHE A 275 -7.60 -15.74 -10.53
CA PHE A 275 -6.67 -15.05 -11.43
C PHE A 275 -6.93 -13.54 -11.54
N ARG A 276 -8.11 -13.07 -11.12
CA ARG A 276 -8.45 -11.66 -11.26
C ARG A 276 -7.63 -10.76 -10.32
N GLU A 277 -7.21 -11.27 -9.17
CA GLU A 277 -6.43 -10.52 -8.18
C GLU A 277 -4.94 -10.88 -8.17
N LEU A 278 -4.53 -12.02 -8.74
CA LEU A 278 -3.11 -12.37 -8.85
C LEU A 278 -2.37 -11.56 -9.94
N GLY A 279 -3.12 -10.80 -10.75
CA GLY A 279 -2.59 -10.04 -11.87
C GLY A 279 -2.60 -10.84 -13.18
N PRO A 280 -2.06 -10.28 -14.28
CA PRO A 280 -1.98 -11.00 -15.55
C PRO A 280 -1.09 -12.24 -15.41
N THR A 281 -1.57 -13.39 -15.90
CA THR A 281 -0.73 -14.57 -16.09
C THR A 281 0.35 -14.26 -17.13
N PRO A 282 1.54 -14.86 -17.01
CA PRO A 282 2.58 -14.68 -18.01
C PRO A 282 2.05 -15.04 -19.40
N ALA A 283 2.48 -14.30 -20.43
CA ALA A 283 2.11 -14.65 -21.80
C ALA A 283 2.53 -16.09 -22.14
N SER A 284 1.75 -16.77 -22.97
CA SER A 284 2.10 -18.05 -23.60
C SER A 284 3.49 -17.92 -24.26
N GLY A 285 4.54 -18.36 -23.57
CA GLY A 285 5.93 -18.08 -23.94
C GLY A 285 6.85 -17.73 -22.77
N SER A 286 6.32 -17.45 -21.57
CA SER A 286 7.13 -17.31 -20.36
C SER A 286 7.93 -18.58 -20.09
N THR A 287 9.25 -18.44 -20.00
CA THR A 287 10.18 -19.53 -19.69
C THR A 287 10.07 -20.01 -18.25
N ASN A 288 9.39 -19.26 -17.37
CA ASN A 288 9.16 -19.66 -16.00
C ASN A 288 7.71 -20.17 -15.81
N PRO A 289 7.48 -21.50 -15.81
CA PRO A 289 6.16 -22.10 -15.62
C PRO A 289 5.61 -21.91 -14.19
N LEU A 290 6.42 -21.37 -13.28
CA LEU A 290 6.06 -21.20 -11.88
C LEU A 290 5.45 -19.84 -11.56
N ASN A 291 5.47 -18.87 -12.49
CA ASN A 291 4.87 -17.57 -12.24
C ASN A 291 3.35 -17.61 -12.46
N ILE A 292 2.58 -17.26 -11.42
CA ILE A 292 1.11 -17.28 -11.42
C ILE A 292 0.54 -15.90 -11.75
N GLY A 293 1.29 -14.86 -11.44
CA GLY A 293 0.91 -13.49 -11.72
C GLY A 293 1.89 -12.49 -11.14
N ARG A 294 1.61 -11.22 -11.41
CA ARG A 294 2.43 -10.08 -11.00
C ARG A 294 1.55 -8.98 -10.44
N ARG A 295 2.04 -8.32 -9.40
CA ARG A 295 1.36 -7.19 -8.78
C ARG A 295 2.34 -6.04 -8.51
N PHE A 296 1.78 -4.85 -8.41
CA PHE A 296 2.45 -3.71 -7.77
C PHE A 296 1.79 -3.46 -6.43
N ILE A 297 2.54 -2.97 -5.45
CA ILE A 297 1.96 -2.59 -4.16
C ILE A 297 0.84 -1.55 -4.36
N GLY A 298 1.05 -0.57 -5.25
CA GLY A 298 0.12 0.50 -5.55
C GLY A 298 -0.69 0.35 -6.84
N ASP A 299 -0.82 -0.85 -7.41
CA ASP A 299 -1.64 -1.01 -8.63
C ASP A 299 -3.14 -0.76 -8.39
N HIS A 300 -3.91 -0.79 -9.47
CA HIS A 300 -5.36 -0.61 -9.47
C HIS A 300 -6.14 -1.76 -8.80
N LEU A 301 -5.49 -2.89 -8.51
CA LEU A 301 -6.09 -4.02 -7.79
C LEU A 301 -5.85 -3.92 -6.28
N SER A 302 -4.84 -3.14 -5.86
CA SER A 302 -4.57 -2.80 -4.47
C SER A 302 -5.51 -1.72 -3.94
N LEU A 303 -5.71 -1.73 -2.63
CA LEU A 303 -6.38 -0.64 -1.92
C LEU A 303 -5.35 0.43 -1.61
N ASN A 304 -5.51 1.61 -2.20
CA ASN A 304 -4.65 2.77 -1.98
C ASN A 304 -5.45 3.90 -1.36
N LEU A 305 -5.30 4.10 -0.05
CA LEU A 305 -6.02 5.09 0.72
C LEU A 305 -5.09 6.26 1.10
N ALA A 306 -5.34 7.44 0.54
CA ALA A 306 -4.66 8.65 0.96
C ALA A 306 -5.02 9.02 2.41
N LEU A 307 -4.00 9.30 3.22
CA LEU A 307 -4.11 9.75 4.60
C LEU A 307 -4.05 11.27 4.68
N ASP A 308 -4.59 11.85 5.76
CA ASP A 308 -4.54 13.28 6.00
C ASP A 308 -3.09 13.74 6.26
N THR A 309 -2.53 14.60 5.42
CA THR A 309 -1.15 15.10 5.56
C THR A 309 -1.09 16.47 6.27
N THR A 310 -2.19 16.95 6.83
CA THR A 310 -2.22 18.23 7.55
C THR A 310 -1.22 18.21 8.71
N GLY A 311 -0.31 19.18 8.75
CA GLY A 311 0.73 19.30 9.78
C GLY A 311 1.96 18.41 9.57
N VAL A 312 1.99 17.57 8.53
CA VAL A 312 3.15 16.74 8.19
C VAL A 312 3.83 17.31 6.94
N SER A 313 5.03 17.88 7.11
CA SER A 313 5.85 18.32 5.98
C SER A 313 6.49 17.11 5.30
N PRO A 314 6.31 16.91 3.99
CA PRO A 314 6.92 15.79 3.28
C PRO A 314 8.45 15.91 3.31
N GLU A 315 9.12 14.82 3.66
CA GLU A 315 10.52 14.60 3.29
C GLU A 315 10.63 14.26 1.79
N PRO A 316 11.81 14.45 1.17
CA PRO A 316 11.99 14.27 -0.27
C PRO A 316 11.84 12.81 -0.73
N LYS A 317 11.91 11.82 0.16
CA LYS A 317 11.73 10.41 -0.22
C LYS A 317 10.25 10.13 -0.47
N SER A 318 9.90 10.13 -1.76
CA SER A 318 8.56 9.87 -2.24
C SER A 318 8.08 8.46 -1.88
N ASP A 319 6.88 8.34 -1.33
CA ASP A 319 6.16 7.08 -1.14
C ASP A 319 5.80 6.40 -2.48
N GLU A 320 5.99 7.10 -3.60
CA GLU A 320 5.86 6.54 -4.95
C GLU A 320 6.73 5.31 -5.17
N VAL A 321 7.95 5.26 -4.62
CA VAL A 321 8.83 4.09 -4.80
C VAL A 321 8.21 2.85 -4.15
N PHE A 322 7.56 3.03 -2.98
CA PHE A 322 6.80 1.96 -2.33
C PHE A 322 5.63 1.53 -3.22
N ALA A 323 4.84 2.47 -3.74
CA ALA A 323 3.71 2.17 -4.62
C ALA A 323 4.12 1.47 -5.94
N LEU A 324 5.25 1.85 -6.52
CA LEU A 324 5.79 1.30 -7.77
C LEU A 324 6.53 -0.02 -7.59
N SER A 325 6.73 -0.47 -6.35
CA SER A 325 7.35 -1.76 -6.08
C SER A 325 6.49 -2.88 -6.66
N SER A 326 7.08 -3.68 -7.55
CA SER A 326 6.44 -4.85 -8.16
C SER A 326 7.12 -6.14 -7.75
N PHE A 327 6.32 -7.20 -7.74
CA PHE A 327 6.74 -8.54 -7.35
C PHE A 327 5.94 -9.58 -8.13
N ASP A 328 6.57 -10.74 -8.30
CA ASP A 328 5.98 -11.95 -8.84
C ASP A 328 5.31 -12.74 -7.72
N ILE A 329 4.20 -13.39 -8.06
CA ILE A 329 3.54 -14.38 -7.22
C ILE A 329 3.84 -15.73 -7.85
N GLU A 330 4.59 -16.56 -7.13
CA GLU A 330 5.14 -17.79 -7.69
C GLU A 330 4.47 -19.04 -7.12
N PHE A 331 4.61 -20.15 -7.84
CA PHE A 331 4.55 -21.48 -7.27
C PHE A 331 5.89 -21.79 -6.60
N PRO A 332 5.89 -22.51 -5.47
CA PRO A 332 7.13 -22.98 -4.86
C PRO A 332 7.90 -23.87 -5.86
N CYS A 333 9.11 -23.45 -6.22
CA CYS A 333 9.88 -24.09 -7.29
C CYS A 333 10.46 -25.46 -6.90
N VAL A 334 10.90 -25.61 -5.65
CA VAL A 334 11.55 -26.83 -5.16
C VAL A 334 11.13 -27.04 -3.71
N SER A 335 10.51 -28.18 -3.40
CA SER A 335 10.31 -28.61 -2.02
C SER A 335 11.68 -28.92 -1.40
N PRO A 336 12.00 -28.45 -0.18
CA PRO A 336 13.23 -28.86 0.48
C PRO A 336 13.25 -30.39 0.61
N SER A 337 14.42 -31.00 0.43
CA SER A 337 14.56 -32.47 0.41
C SER A 337 14.22 -33.14 1.76
N ILE A 338 14.25 -32.37 2.84
CA ILE A 338 14.15 -32.82 4.24
C ILE A 338 12.84 -32.32 4.86
N VAL A 339 11.72 -32.66 4.25
CA VAL A 339 10.41 -32.26 4.77
C VAL A 339 9.51 -33.48 4.96
N SER A 340 8.78 -33.48 6.08
CA SER A 340 7.71 -34.44 6.33
C SER A 340 6.69 -34.43 5.19
N PHE A 341 5.85 -35.47 5.08
CA PHE A 341 4.78 -35.48 4.09
C PHE A 341 3.85 -34.26 4.23
N TRP A 342 3.44 -33.93 5.46
CA TRP A 342 2.64 -32.76 5.77
C TRP A 342 3.34 -31.46 5.41
N GLY A 343 4.62 -31.38 5.73
CA GLY A 343 5.43 -30.25 5.35
C GLY A 343 5.46 -30.05 3.83
N ARG A 344 5.66 -31.12 3.07
CA ARG A 344 5.61 -31.04 1.61
C ARG A 344 4.27 -30.50 1.11
N GLN A 345 3.16 -30.91 1.72
CA GLN A 345 1.83 -30.40 1.35
C GLN A 345 1.69 -28.91 1.67
N THR A 346 2.10 -28.47 2.87
CA THR A 346 2.03 -27.06 3.25
C THR A 346 2.97 -26.19 2.41
N TRP A 347 4.11 -26.73 1.99
CA TRP A 347 5.00 -26.10 1.03
C TRP A 347 4.29 -25.85 -0.30
N TYR A 348 3.56 -26.81 -0.88
CA TYR A 348 2.85 -26.58 -2.14
C TYR A 348 1.65 -25.62 -2.04
N MET A 349 1.14 -25.38 -0.82
CA MET A 349 0.02 -24.47 -0.61
C MET A 349 0.42 -22.98 -0.66
N HIS A 350 1.65 -22.63 -0.29
CA HIS A 350 2.04 -21.22 -0.24
C HIS A 350 2.34 -20.61 -1.60
N ARG A 351 2.26 -19.28 -1.68
CA ARG A 351 2.51 -18.46 -2.86
C ARG A 351 3.55 -17.39 -2.52
N PRO A 352 4.85 -17.71 -2.60
CA PRO A 352 5.87 -16.77 -2.25
C PRO A 352 5.81 -15.54 -3.15
N LEU A 353 6.05 -14.38 -2.54
CA LEU A 353 6.23 -13.13 -3.25
C LEU A 353 7.72 -12.97 -3.55
N SER A 354 8.09 -12.86 -4.82
CA SER A 354 9.48 -12.71 -5.26
C SER A 354 9.66 -11.37 -5.95
N ALA A 355 10.81 -10.74 -5.75
CA ALA A 355 11.15 -9.51 -6.46
C ALA A 355 12.66 -9.35 -6.56
N ARG A 356 13.09 -8.60 -7.57
CA ARG A 356 14.50 -8.24 -7.76
C ARG A 356 14.73 -6.81 -7.33
N LEU A 357 15.81 -6.61 -6.58
CA LEU A 357 16.32 -5.28 -6.28
C LEU A 357 16.96 -4.70 -7.53
N PHE A 358 16.55 -3.49 -7.88
CA PHE A 358 17.11 -2.74 -8.98
C PHE A 358 17.81 -1.49 -8.40
N ARG A 359 19.14 -1.48 -8.53
CA ARG A 359 20.05 -0.48 -7.96
C ARG A 359 20.96 0.03 -9.06
N SER A 360 21.27 1.32 -9.02
CA SER A 360 22.26 1.94 -9.88
C SER A 360 22.77 3.22 -9.21
N PRO A 361 24.06 3.59 -9.38
CA PRO A 361 24.59 4.87 -8.92
C PRO A 361 23.85 6.07 -9.52
N SER A 362 23.17 5.87 -10.64
CA SER A 362 22.34 6.87 -11.33
C SER A 362 20.91 6.97 -10.77
N LEU A 363 20.60 6.32 -9.64
CA LEU A 363 19.30 6.39 -8.97
C LEU A 363 19.45 6.87 -7.52
N ARG A 364 18.51 7.72 -7.08
CA ARG A 364 18.37 8.12 -5.67
C ARG A 364 17.72 7.03 -4.84
N HIS A 365 16.91 6.20 -5.49
CA HIS A 365 16.13 5.18 -4.83
C HIS A 365 16.45 3.79 -5.37
N VAL A 366 16.37 2.81 -4.48
CA VAL A 366 16.35 1.40 -4.87
C VAL A 366 14.93 1.05 -5.27
N TYR A 367 14.76 0.42 -6.43
CA TYR A 367 13.46 -0.05 -6.90
C TYR A 367 13.34 -1.56 -6.68
N CYS A 368 12.11 -2.00 -6.52
CA CYS A 368 11.74 -3.41 -6.43
C CYS A 368 10.93 -3.75 -7.66
N ILE A 369 11.48 -4.61 -8.52
CA ILE A 369 10.91 -4.92 -9.83
C ILE A 369 10.68 -6.43 -9.94
N SER A 370 9.50 -6.81 -10.40
CA SER A 370 9.19 -8.19 -10.80
C SER A 370 10.16 -8.65 -11.88
N GLN A 371 10.68 -9.87 -11.73
CA GLN A 371 11.66 -10.46 -12.65
C GLN A 371 11.08 -10.71 -14.03
N THR A 372 9.75 -10.86 -14.11
CA THR A 372 9.06 -11.18 -15.35
C THR A 372 8.44 -9.94 -16.01
N LEU A 373 8.62 -8.74 -15.45
CA LEU A 373 7.99 -7.52 -15.95
C LEU A 373 8.43 -7.22 -17.38
N LEU A 374 7.48 -7.21 -18.30
CA LEU A 374 7.72 -6.98 -19.72
C LEU A 374 7.43 -5.53 -20.10
N ILE A 375 8.20 -5.03 -21.05
CA ILE A 375 7.94 -3.81 -21.80
C ILE A 375 7.69 -4.17 -23.28
N ASP A 376 7.46 -3.17 -24.12
CA ASP A 376 7.27 -3.33 -25.58
C ASP A 376 8.26 -4.35 -26.19
N ASP A 377 7.80 -5.03 -27.25
CA ASP A 377 8.56 -6.08 -27.95
C ASP A 377 8.88 -7.33 -27.10
N ASN A 378 8.15 -7.54 -26.00
CA ASN A 378 8.35 -8.65 -25.06
C ASN A 378 9.74 -8.68 -24.40
N ASN A 379 10.43 -7.53 -24.35
CA ASN A 379 11.68 -7.41 -23.61
C ASN A 379 11.40 -7.35 -22.11
N LEU A 380 12.31 -7.92 -21.31
CA LEU A 380 12.25 -7.77 -19.85
C LEU A 380 12.61 -6.32 -19.49
N LEU A 381 11.74 -5.69 -18.70
CA LEU A 381 11.92 -4.34 -18.19
C LEU A 381 13.23 -4.22 -17.42
N VAL A 382 13.55 -5.21 -16.59
CA VAL A 382 14.79 -5.23 -15.79
C VAL A 382 16.00 -5.18 -16.70
N ASP A 383 16.04 -5.96 -17.78
CA ASP A 383 17.17 -5.99 -18.70
C ASP A 383 17.28 -4.67 -19.48
N THR A 384 16.14 -4.15 -19.95
CA THR A 384 16.06 -2.85 -20.64
C THR A 384 16.59 -1.71 -19.76
N LEU A 385 16.13 -1.64 -18.51
CA LEU A 385 16.58 -0.63 -17.56
C LEU A 385 18.05 -0.83 -17.14
N THR A 386 18.51 -2.08 -17.03
CA THR A 386 19.91 -2.38 -16.69
C THR A 386 20.85 -1.83 -17.75
N THR A 387 20.58 -2.10 -19.03
CA THR A 387 21.38 -1.58 -20.15
C THR A 387 21.35 -0.04 -20.19
N LEU A 388 20.15 0.54 -20.10
CA LEU A 388 19.98 1.99 -20.17
C LEU A 388 20.69 2.71 -19.02
N LEU A 389 20.50 2.27 -17.78
CA LEU A 389 21.16 2.89 -16.63
C LEU A 389 22.65 2.61 -16.59
N TYR A 390 23.11 1.48 -17.13
CA TYR A 390 24.54 1.23 -17.30
C TYR A 390 25.17 2.30 -18.19
N GLU A 391 24.63 2.54 -19.38
CA GLU A 391 25.12 3.56 -20.32
C GLU A 391 25.10 4.97 -19.72
N LEU A 392 24.01 5.32 -19.03
CA LEU A 392 23.88 6.61 -18.34
C LEU A 392 24.88 6.76 -17.19
N THR A 393 25.07 5.71 -16.38
CA THR A 393 26.06 5.71 -15.30
C THR A 393 27.47 5.83 -15.86
N LEU A 394 27.77 5.08 -16.92
CA LEU A 394 29.07 5.09 -17.57
C LEU A 394 29.40 6.47 -18.14
N THR A 395 28.43 7.10 -18.80
CA THR A 395 28.57 8.47 -19.31
C THR A 395 28.93 9.44 -18.20
N GLN A 396 28.29 9.35 -17.03
CA GLN A 396 28.60 10.19 -15.89
C GLN A 396 29.95 9.88 -15.24
N VAL A 397 30.34 8.59 -15.16
CA VAL A 397 31.66 8.17 -14.70
C VAL A 397 32.75 8.76 -15.59
N LEU A 398 32.56 8.77 -16.91
CA LEU A 398 33.54 9.33 -17.85
C LEU A 398 33.75 10.85 -17.71
N LEU A 399 32.86 11.55 -17.00
CA LEU A 399 33.03 12.96 -16.65
C LEU A 399 33.91 13.17 -15.41
N LEU A 400 34.19 12.12 -14.63
CA LEU A 400 35.11 12.18 -13.49
C LEU A 400 36.56 12.33 -13.98
N GLY A 401 37.41 12.93 -13.16
CA GLY A 401 38.83 13.04 -13.48
C GLY A 401 39.50 11.66 -13.59
N PRO A 402 40.56 11.47 -14.40
CA PRO A 402 41.23 10.18 -14.55
C PRO A 402 41.69 9.56 -13.22
N ALA A 403 42.13 10.39 -12.27
CA ALA A 403 42.52 9.96 -10.93
C ALA A 403 41.32 9.45 -10.12
N GLU A 404 40.17 10.12 -10.20
CA GLU A 404 38.94 9.70 -9.50
C GLU A 404 38.40 8.39 -10.10
N CYS A 405 38.35 8.30 -11.44
CA CYS A 405 38.03 7.05 -12.13
C CYS A 405 38.93 5.90 -11.71
N PHE A 406 40.25 6.15 -11.63
CA PHE A 406 41.22 5.14 -11.21
C PHE A 406 41.00 4.69 -9.76
N VAL A 407 40.70 5.63 -8.86
CA VAL A 407 40.38 5.30 -7.46
C VAL A 407 39.11 4.45 -7.34
N LEU A 408 38.10 4.74 -8.15
CA LEU A 408 36.81 4.04 -8.09
C LEU A 408 36.84 2.68 -8.81
N PHE A 409 37.50 2.58 -9.96
CA PHE A 409 37.38 1.44 -10.87
C PHE A 409 38.71 0.76 -11.21
N GLY A 410 39.85 1.29 -10.74
CA GLY A 410 41.16 0.81 -11.12
C GLY A 410 41.47 1.07 -12.60
N HIS A 411 42.17 0.13 -13.23
CA HIS A 411 42.53 0.22 -14.66
C HIS A 411 41.46 -0.30 -15.62
N THR A 412 40.38 -0.89 -15.10
CA THR A 412 39.37 -1.57 -15.90
C THR A 412 38.05 -0.83 -15.83
N MET A 413 37.39 -0.68 -16.98
CA MET A 413 36.02 -0.19 -16.99
C MET A 413 35.13 -1.21 -16.27
N PRO A 414 34.30 -0.78 -15.32
CA PRO A 414 33.45 -1.71 -14.57
C PRO A 414 32.40 -2.30 -15.49
N ASP A 415 32.16 -3.61 -15.37
CA ASP A 415 31.08 -4.27 -16.10
C ASP A 415 29.70 -3.81 -15.58
N PRO A 416 28.60 -4.05 -16.33
CA PRO A 416 27.28 -3.63 -15.92
C PRO A 416 26.84 -4.14 -14.55
N VAL A 417 27.21 -5.37 -14.18
CA VAL A 417 26.85 -5.96 -12.90
C VAL A 417 27.64 -5.28 -11.79
N ALA A 418 28.94 -5.08 -11.96
CA ALA A 418 29.80 -4.39 -11.01
C ALA A 418 29.29 -2.97 -10.69
N LEU A 419 28.85 -2.22 -11.72
CA LEU A 419 28.30 -0.88 -11.51
C LEU A 419 27.02 -0.85 -10.66
N THR A 420 26.17 -1.87 -10.74
CA THR A 420 24.93 -1.91 -9.92
C THR A 420 25.17 -2.09 -8.42
N HIS A 421 26.34 -2.59 -8.03
CA HIS A 421 26.72 -2.82 -6.64
C HIS A 421 27.67 -1.76 -6.08
N PHE A 422 28.14 -0.85 -6.92
CA PHE A 422 29.13 0.14 -6.54
C PHE A 422 28.49 1.30 -5.78
N THR A 423 29.12 1.71 -4.68
CA THR A 423 28.66 2.86 -3.86
C THR A 423 29.81 3.83 -3.68
N PHE A 424 29.56 5.10 -3.97
CA PHE A 424 30.52 6.19 -3.79
C PHE A 424 29.77 7.50 -3.57
N LYS A 425 30.47 8.52 -3.07
CA LYS A 425 29.90 9.84 -2.89
C LYS A 425 29.73 10.52 -4.25
N GLN A 426 28.50 10.66 -4.70
CA GLN A 426 28.19 11.31 -5.97
C GLN A 426 28.54 12.82 -5.92
N PRO A 427 29.15 13.38 -6.99
CA PRO A 427 29.35 14.83 -7.12
C PRO A 427 28.03 15.62 -7.17
N LEU A 428 28.08 16.93 -6.91
CA LEU A 428 26.90 17.81 -6.97
C LEU A 428 26.24 17.88 -8.35
N TRP A 429 27.00 17.66 -9.42
CA TRP A 429 26.51 17.64 -10.79
C TRP A 429 25.95 16.28 -11.23
N TRP A 430 25.99 15.27 -10.37
CA TRP A 430 25.53 13.93 -10.69
C TRP A 430 24.02 13.91 -10.91
N ASN A 431 23.62 13.47 -12.09
CA ASN A 431 22.24 13.34 -12.51
C ASN A 431 21.65 12.02 -12.05
N PHE A 432 20.41 12.10 -11.58
CA PHE A 432 19.62 10.96 -11.17
C PHE A 432 18.45 10.76 -12.13
N TYR A 433 18.19 9.50 -12.49
CA TYR A 433 17.22 9.11 -13.52
C TYR A 433 16.04 8.35 -12.94
N ASP A 434 15.66 8.65 -11.70
CA ASP A 434 14.49 8.08 -11.04
C ASP A 434 13.21 8.27 -11.87
N ASP A 435 12.98 9.46 -12.42
CA ASP A 435 11.76 9.73 -13.19
C ASP A 435 11.67 8.91 -14.49
N LEU A 436 12.82 8.62 -15.12
CA LEU A 436 12.90 7.72 -16.28
C LEU A 436 12.53 6.29 -15.88
N VAL A 437 13.06 5.78 -14.77
CA VAL A 437 12.69 4.45 -14.26
C VAL A 437 11.19 4.37 -13.95
N LYS A 438 10.63 5.41 -13.31
CA LYS A 438 9.19 5.50 -13.04
C LYS A 438 8.37 5.44 -14.34
N GLU A 439 8.77 6.20 -15.36
CA GLU A 439 8.09 6.20 -16.65
C GLU A 439 8.06 4.82 -17.28
N TYR A 440 9.20 4.12 -17.29
CA TYR A 440 9.34 2.78 -17.83
C TYR A 440 8.50 1.75 -17.05
N ILE A 441 8.46 1.85 -15.72
CA ILE A 441 7.59 1.01 -14.88
C ILE A 441 6.12 1.24 -15.23
N LEU A 442 5.68 2.50 -15.32
CA LEU A 442 4.30 2.85 -15.68
C LEU A 442 3.95 2.46 -17.12
N LYS A 443 4.93 2.50 -18.04
CA LYS A 443 4.78 2.02 -19.42
C LYS A 443 4.58 0.51 -19.44
N ALA A 444 5.43 -0.24 -18.72
CA ALA A 444 5.29 -1.69 -18.58
C ALA A 444 3.94 -2.08 -17.96
N GLU A 445 3.47 -1.35 -16.94
CA GLU A 445 2.15 -1.60 -16.35
C GLU A 445 1.02 -1.38 -17.37
N ARG A 446 1.07 -0.29 -18.15
CA ARG A 446 0.07 -0.01 -19.21
C ARG A 446 0.08 -1.08 -20.29
N PHE A 447 1.26 -1.48 -20.76
CA PHE A 447 1.41 -2.55 -21.74
C PHE A 447 0.75 -3.85 -21.26
N MET A 448 1.00 -4.26 -20.02
CA MET A 448 0.40 -5.45 -19.43
C MET A 448 -1.12 -5.37 -19.31
N ARG A 449 -1.68 -4.19 -19.00
CA ARG A 449 -3.14 -3.99 -18.97
C ARG A 449 -3.76 -4.12 -20.36
N GLN A 450 -3.12 -3.57 -21.39
CA GLN A 450 -3.60 -3.64 -22.77
C GLN A 450 -3.56 -5.06 -23.32
N ALA A 451 -2.47 -5.79 -23.07
CA ALA A 451 -2.32 -7.19 -23.50
C ALA A 451 -3.42 -8.12 -22.95
N LYS A 452 -4.03 -7.77 -21.81
CA LYS A 452 -5.18 -8.47 -21.24
C LYS A 452 -6.50 -8.13 -21.91
N SER A 453 -6.66 -6.91 -22.44
CA SER A 453 -7.92 -6.47 -23.07
C SER A 453 -8.11 -7.04 -24.48
N THR A 454 -7.04 -7.50 -25.11
CA THR A 454 -7.04 -8.06 -26.48
C THR A 454 -7.22 -9.58 -26.52
N ARG A 455 -7.22 -10.25 -25.36
CA ARG A 455 -7.53 -11.66 -25.20
C ARG A 455 -8.94 -11.79 -24.66
#